data_AF-A0A8C1NEE0-F1
#
_entry.id   AF-A0A8C1NEE0-F1
#
_cell.length_a   1.000
_cell.length_b   1.000
_cell.length_c   1.000
_cell.angle_alpha   90.00
_cell.angle_beta   90.00
_cell.angle_gamma   90.00
#
_symmetry.space_group_name_H-M   'P 1'
#
loop_
_entity.id
_entity.type
_entity.pdbx_description
1 polymer ?
#
loop_
_entity_poly.entity_id
_entity_poly.type
_entity_poly.pdbx_seq_one_letter_code
_entity_poly.pdbx_strand_id
1 'polypeptide(L)'
;MFFTLCRLCDCSIGEEGCAALISALRSNPSYLTELNLSYNTPGDSGVKLLSALLEDPHCKLKKLWTEQTKGSRMNGTAGTSSETF
;
A
#
# COMPACT_ATOMS: atom_id res chain seq x y z
N MET A 1 27.12 1.27 -3.25
CA MET A 1 25.82 0.62 -3.01
C MET A 1 24.79 1.36 -3.85
N PHE A 2 24.44 0.84 -5.01
CA PHE A 2 23.38 1.43 -5.85
C PHE A 2 22.04 1.00 -5.25
N PHE A 3 21.22 1.95 -4.78
CA PHE A 3 19.86 1.68 -4.33
C PHE A 3 18.94 1.71 -5.56
N THR A 4 18.19 0.64 -5.79
CA THR A 4 17.16 0.61 -6.85
C THR A 4 15.88 1.21 -6.26
N LEU A 5 15.49 2.38 -6.75
CA LEU A 5 14.29 3.11 -6.34
C LEU A 5 13.29 3.14 -7.50
N CYS A 6 12.06 2.67 -7.25
CA CYS A 6 10.93 2.84 -8.16
C CYS A 6 9.98 3.91 -7.60
N ARG A 7 9.63 4.89 -8.45
CA ARG A 7 8.71 5.98 -8.09
C ARG A 7 7.42 5.81 -8.90
N LEU A 8 6.36 5.48 -8.20
CA LEU A 8 5.00 5.36 -8.72
C LEU A 8 4.08 6.34 -7.97
N CYS A 9 4.61 7.51 -7.61
CA CYS A 9 3.84 8.54 -6.91
C CYS A 9 2.76 9.14 -7.82
N ASP A 10 1.58 9.40 -7.26
CA ASP A 10 0.45 10.02 -7.96
C ASP A 10 0.10 9.31 -9.29
N CYS A 11 0.11 7.97 -9.27
CA CYS A 11 -0.14 7.13 -10.43
C CYS A 11 -1.57 6.55 -10.43
N SER A 12 -2.47 7.09 -9.61
CA SER A 12 -3.83 6.59 -9.40
C SER A 12 -3.87 5.08 -9.08
N ILE A 13 -2.88 4.58 -8.33
CA ILE A 13 -2.81 3.17 -7.94
C ILE A 13 -3.84 2.92 -6.84
N GLY A 14 -4.91 2.23 -7.24
CA GLY A 14 -5.94 1.69 -6.36
C GLY A 14 -5.59 0.31 -5.78
N GLU A 15 -6.60 -0.35 -5.23
CA GLU A 15 -6.52 -1.73 -4.71
C GLU A 15 -6.05 -2.74 -5.76
N GLU A 16 -6.67 -2.71 -6.94
CA GLU A 16 -6.32 -3.60 -8.07
C GLU A 16 -4.90 -3.35 -8.58
N GLY A 17 -4.52 -2.07 -8.65
CA GLY A 17 -3.17 -1.66 -9.05
C GLY A 17 -2.11 -2.19 -8.06
N CYS A 18 -2.40 -2.15 -6.75
CA CYS A 18 -1.53 -2.77 -5.75
C CYS A 18 -1.43 -4.29 -5.91
N ALA A 19 -2.54 -4.98 -6.16
CA ALA A 19 -2.52 -6.43 -6.37
C ALA A 19 -1.69 -6.82 -7.60
N ALA A 20 -1.83 -6.08 -8.71
CA ALA A 20 -1.03 -6.27 -9.91
C ALA A 20 0.46 -5.99 -9.66
N LEU A 21 0.77 -4.88 -8.97
CA LEU A 21 2.14 -4.51 -8.61
C LEU A 21 2.82 -5.59 -7.77
N ILE A 22 2.13 -6.12 -6.77
CA ILE A 22 2.66 -7.15 -5.88
C ILE A 22 2.87 -8.47 -6.61
N SER A 23 1.94 -8.83 -7.51
CA SER A 23 2.10 -10.02 -8.36
C SER A 23 3.33 -9.88 -9.27
N ALA A 24 3.55 -8.69 -9.86
CA ALA A 24 4.74 -8.42 -10.67
C ALA A 24 6.04 -8.51 -9.84
N LEU A 25 6.05 -7.96 -8.62
CA LEU A 25 7.20 -8.00 -7.72
C LEU A 25 7.53 -9.42 -7.23
N ARG A 26 6.50 -10.26 -7.02
CA ARG A 26 6.69 -11.68 -6.66
C ARG A 26 7.12 -12.54 -7.85
N SER A 27 6.53 -12.32 -9.03
CA SER A 27 6.85 -13.06 -10.23
C SER A 27 8.25 -12.74 -10.76
N ASN A 28 8.72 -11.52 -10.55
CA ASN A 28 10.07 -11.12 -10.88
C ASN A 28 10.69 -10.48 -9.64
N PRO A 29 11.32 -11.27 -8.76
CA PRO A 29 11.94 -10.80 -7.51
C PRO A 29 13.08 -9.85 -7.85
N SER A 30 12.71 -8.59 -8.06
CA SER A 30 13.61 -7.55 -8.51
C SER A 30 14.57 -7.18 -7.39
N TYR A 31 15.69 -6.56 -7.75
CA TYR A 31 16.57 -5.90 -6.78
C TYR A 31 15.99 -4.58 -6.28
N LEU A 32 14.67 -4.39 -6.36
CA LEU A 32 13.99 -3.21 -5.87
C LEU A 32 14.11 -3.16 -4.35
N THR A 33 14.86 -2.17 -3.89
CA THR A 33 15.09 -1.95 -2.46
C THR A 33 14.19 -0.85 -1.91
N GLU A 34 13.68 0.04 -2.77
CA GLU A 34 12.88 1.18 -2.36
C GLU A 34 11.71 1.41 -3.33
N LEU A 35 10.51 1.64 -2.79
CA LEU A 35 9.29 1.87 -3.56
C LEU A 35 8.56 3.09 -3.01
N ASN A 36 8.25 4.06 -3.88
CA ASN A 36 7.44 5.21 -3.52
C ASN A 36 6.07 5.13 -4.19
N LEU A 37 5.03 4.95 -3.36
CA LEU A 37 3.60 4.96 -3.69
C LEU A 37 2.88 6.16 -3.05
N SER A 38 3.59 7.21 -2.66
CA SER A 38 2.97 8.42 -2.12
C SER A 38 1.95 9.01 -3.10
N TYR A 39 0.92 9.66 -2.58
CA TYR A 39 -0.18 10.22 -3.36
C TYR A 39 -0.98 9.16 -4.16
N ASN A 40 -0.96 7.89 -3.74
CA ASN A 40 -1.88 6.88 -4.24
C ASN A 40 -2.89 6.46 -3.17
N THR A 41 -3.93 5.77 -3.59
CA THR A 41 -5.02 5.28 -2.74
C THR A 41 -5.07 3.76 -2.78
N PRO A 42 -4.09 3.06 -2.16
CA PRO A 42 -4.00 1.60 -2.21
C PRO A 42 -5.21 0.90 -1.56
N GLY A 43 -6.04 1.62 -0.79
CA GLY A 43 -7.18 1.06 -0.04
C GLY A 43 -6.73 0.10 1.06
N ASP A 44 -7.68 -0.40 1.84
CA ASP A 44 -7.38 -1.31 2.96
C ASP A 44 -6.81 -2.64 2.46
N SER A 45 -7.31 -3.13 1.31
CA SER A 45 -6.84 -4.38 0.71
C SER A 45 -5.42 -4.24 0.15
N GLY A 46 -5.11 -3.14 -0.56
CA GLY A 46 -3.77 -2.88 -1.06
C GLY A 46 -2.76 -2.66 0.06
N VAL A 47 -3.14 -2.00 1.15
CA VAL A 47 -2.29 -1.87 2.34
C VAL A 47 -1.98 -3.24 2.95
N LYS A 48 -2.97 -4.12 3.11
CA LYS A 48 -2.74 -5.49 3.60
C LYS A 48 -1.79 -6.28 2.70
N LEU A 49 -1.97 -6.18 1.38
CA LEU A 49 -1.09 -6.85 0.43
C LEU A 49 0.34 -6.29 0.49
N LEU A 50 0.51 -4.97 0.61
CA LEU A 50 1.82 -4.34 0.77
C LEU A 50 2.52 -4.78 2.05
N SER A 51 1.80 -4.90 3.17
CA SER A 51 2.33 -5.47 4.41
C SER A 51 2.78 -6.92 4.23
N ALA A 52 1.96 -7.75 3.60
CA ALA A 52 2.30 -9.15 3.32
C ALA A 52 3.50 -9.29 2.37
N LEU A 53 3.73 -8.31 1.48
CA LEU A 53 4.92 -8.27 0.63
C LEU A 53 6.19 -7.93 1.45
N LEU A 54 6.09 -7.06 2.45
CA LEU A 54 7.23 -6.69 3.32
C LEU A 54 7.63 -7.82 4.27
N GLU A 55 6.67 -8.67 4.65
CA GLU A 55 6.91 -9.88 5.46
C GLU A 55 7.48 -11.05 4.64
N ASP A 56 7.45 -10.96 3.31
CA ASP A 56 7.95 -12.01 2.43
C ASP A 56 9.49 -12.06 2.47
N PRO A 57 10.10 -13.18 2.89
CA PRO A 57 11.55 -13.30 3.01
C PRO A 57 12.29 -13.21 1.66
N HIS A 58 11.59 -13.42 0.55
CA HIS A 58 12.15 -13.29 -0.79
C HIS A 58 12.07 -11.85 -1.31
N CYS A 59 11.32 -10.98 -0.64
CA CYS A 59 11.23 -9.57 -0.99
C CYS A 59 12.48 -8.81 -0.51
N LYS A 60 13.09 -8.06 -1.42
CA LYS A 60 14.28 -7.22 -1.13
C LYS A 60 13.92 -5.78 -0.80
N LEU A 61 12.62 -5.47 -0.73
CA LEU A 61 12.12 -4.14 -0.47
C LEU A 61 12.43 -3.76 0.99
N LYS A 62 13.22 -2.70 1.16
CA LYS A 62 13.65 -2.20 2.47
C LYS A 62 12.90 -0.94 2.89
N LYS A 63 12.43 -0.15 1.93
CA LYS A 63 11.67 1.08 2.19
C LYS A 63 10.45 1.15 1.29
N LEU A 64 9.33 1.51 1.90
CA LEU A 64 8.07 1.77 1.23
C LEU A 64 7.56 3.14 1.70
N TRP A 65 7.26 4.03 0.76
CA TRP A 65 6.57 5.29 1.05
C TRP A 65 5.13 5.22 0.58
N THR A 66 4.20 5.48 1.48
CA THR A 66 2.76 5.56 1.23
C THR A 66 2.21 6.82 1.90
N GLU A 67 2.74 8.00 1.56
CA GLU A 67 2.13 9.25 2.04
C GLU A 67 0.78 9.45 1.36
N GLN A 68 -0.28 9.18 2.10
CA GLN A 68 -1.63 9.56 1.70
C GLN A 68 -1.85 11.01 2.11
N THR A 69 -2.25 11.87 1.17
CA THR A 69 -2.76 13.20 1.54
C THR A 69 -3.98 12.99 2.43
N LYS A 70 -3.86 13.30 3.72
CA LYS A 70 -4.97 13.31 4.68
C LYS A 70 -5.99 14.38 4.24
N GLY A 71 -6.88 14.00 3.32
CA GLY A 71 -7.98 14.81 2.81
C GLY A 71 -9.35 14.17 2.96
N SER A 72 -9.44 12.95 3.50
CA SER A 72 -10.73 12.31 3.79
C SER A 72 -10.70 11.69 5.17
N ARG A 73 -10.99 12.55 6.13
CA ARG A 73 -11.41 12.26 7.50
C ARG A 73 -12.51 11.18 7.45
N MET A 74 -12.16 9.92 7.71
CA MET A 74 -13.16 8.89 8.03
C MET A 74 -13.77 9.26 9.38
N ASN A 75 -14.99 9.80 9.35
CA ASN A 75 -15.83 9.86 10.54
C ASN A 75 -16.30 8.42 10.81
N GLY A 76 -15.50 7.66 11.56
CA GLY A 76 -15.92 6.41 12.15
C GLY A 76 -16.45 6.65 13.56
N THR A 77 -17.77 6.63 13.73
CA THR A 77 -18.38 6.07 14.94
C THR A 77 -19.59 5.24 14.50
N ALA A 78 -19.39 3.92 14.48
CA ALA A 78 -20.45 2.93 14.47
C ALA A 78 -21.27 3.05 15.77
N GLY A 79 -22.56 2.75 15.68
CA GLY A 79 -23.55 3.05 16.70
C GLY A 79 -23.48 2.24 17.99
N THR A 80 -24.25 2.71 18.97
CA THR A 80 -24.74 1.92 20.09
C THR A 80 -26.22 2.22 20.30
N SER A 81 -27.01 1.18 20.05
CA SER A 81 -28.18 0.73 20.82
C SER A 81 -29.31 1.71 21.19
N SER A 82 -30.47 1.45 20.55
CA SER A 82 -31.79 1.29 21.15
C SER A 82 -32.00 1.83 22.58
N GLU A 83 -32.80 2.89 22.71
CA GLU A 83 -33.69 3.06 23.86
C GLU A 83 -35.14 3.06 23.33
N THR A 84 -35.89 2.11 23.85
CA THR A 84 -37.32 1.86 23.68
C THR A 84 -38.11 2.95 24.42
N PHE A 85 -39.25 3.37 23.86
CA PHE A 85 -40.25 4.18 24.59
C PHE A 85 -40.82 3.43 25.80
#